data_AF-A0A843KPQ9-F1
#
_entry.id   AF-A0A843KPQ9-F1
#
_cell.length_a   1.000
_cell.length_b   1.000
_cell.length_c   1.000
_cell.angle_alpha   90.00
_cell.angle_beta   90.00
_cell.angle_gamma   90.00
#
_symmetry.space_group_name_H-M   'P 1'
#
loop_
_entity.id
_entity.type
_entity.pdbx_description
1 polymer ?
#
loop_
_entity_poly.entity_id
_entity_poly.type
_entity_poly.pdbx_seq_one_letter_code
_entity_poly.pdbx_strand_id
1 'polypeptide(L)'
;MSMTTKNDPLPGGLRDVVHIIPLGHEIDRAVAPFTKNKADRAYILAVPPDAGLDPRMVRKQHYFVGRVTEQLQDLGIAVTFVPVAMFDILDVLKVVSYLIRTEKEAGNAVYVNMSSCGRKTSVAVTLAAMVHEAMLYYVSADRYATADGEECEHGLSIVKTVRTEVFQPFRIMMPRPENVRLLVELFRRKEEGGMTSEEIIEFFHGANTHGYERLHTAERDGYQRAKKKRALLNRTNRGYLKELEEQGYV
;
A
#
# COMPACT_ATOMS: atom_id res chain seq x y z
N MET A 1 35.12 28.18 -12.11
CA MET A 1 34.22 27.34 -12.93
C MET A 1 34.04 26.02 -12.20
N SER A 2 32.93 25.87 -11.48
CA SER A 2 32.60 24.65 -10.74
C SER A 2 31.35 24.07 -11.38
N MET A 3 31.50 22.93 -12.06
CA MET A 3 30.38 22.16 -12.60
C MET A 3 29.82 21.29 -11.47
N THR A 4 28.68 21.72 -10.93
CA THR A 4 27.80 20.89 -10.12
C THR A 4 27.09 19.89 -11.04
N THR A 5 27.51 18.64 -11.02
CA THR A 5 26.78 17.54 -11.64
C THR A 5 25.52 17.26 -10.81
N LYS A 6 24.37 17.73 -11.30
CA LYS A 6 23.06 17.19 -10.93
C LYS A 6 23.05 15.71 -11.30
N ASN A 7 22.79 14.86 -10.32
CA ASN A 7 22.60 13.43 -10.51
C ASN A 7 21.14 13.23 -10.96
N ASP A 8 20.88 13.37 -12.25
CA ASP A 8 19.61 12.92 -12.84
C ASP A 8 19.63 11.38 -12.87
N PRO A 9 18.54 10.70 -12.45
CA PRO A 9 18.45 9.24 -12.55
C PRO A 9 18.47 8.83 -14.03
N LEU A 10 19.43 7.98 -14.39
CA LEU A 10 19.57 7.41 -15.71
C LEU A 10 18.28 6.68 -16.12
N PRO A 11 17.66 7.00 -17.27
CA PRO A 11 16.53 6.24 -17.79
C PRO A 11 17.07 4.96 -18.44
N GLY A 12 17.24 3.88 -17.65
CA GLY A 12 17.76 2.62 -18.20
C GLY A 12 18.16 1.51 -17.23
N GLY A 13 17.63 1.46 -16.00
CA GLY A 13 17.78 0.26 -15.17
C GLY A 13 16.92 -0.88 -15.71
N LEU A 14 17.41 -2.13 -15.70
CA LEU A 14 16.54 -3.28 -15.92
C LEU A 14 15.39 -3.23 -14.91
N ARG A 15 14.18 -3.54 -15.38
CA ARG A 15 13.00 -3.65 -14.54
C ARG A 15 13.18 -4.82 -13.57
N ASP A 16 13.32 -4.54 -12.27
CA ASP A 16 13.37 -5.59 -11.25
C ASP A 16 11.99 -6.26 -11.11
N VAL A 17 12.01 -7.56 -10.82
CA VAL A 17 10.83 -8.31 -10.37
C VAL A 17 10.84 -8.38 -8.85
N VAL A 18 9.93 -7.63 -8.24
CA VAL A 18 9.83 -7.44 -6.79
C VAL A 18 8.61 -8.17 -6.24
N HIS A 19 8.82 -8.97 -5.20
CA HIS A 19 7.75 -9.68 -4.50
C HIS A 19 7.49 -9.10 -3.12
N ILE A 20 6.23 -8.83 -2.80
CA ILE A 20 5.79 -8.47 -1.45
C ILE A 20 5.17 -9.72 -0.82
N ILE A 21 5.77 -10.18 0.28
CA ILE A 21 5.46 -11.45 0.94
C ILE A 21 5.08 -11.17 2.40
N PRO A 22 3.79 -10.92 2.67
CA PRO A 22 3.25 -10.95 4.02
C PRO A 22 3.41 -12.36 4.61
N LEU A 23 3.97 -12.46 5.81
CA LEU A 23 4.45 -13.71 6.38
C LEU A 23 3.84 -13.98 7.75
N GLY A 24 3.22 -15.15 7.89
CA GLY A 24 2.85 -15.77 9.16
C GLY A 24 3.77 -16.95 9.48
N HIS A 25 3.20 -18.07 9.94
CA HIS A 25 3.91 -19.33 10.16
C HIS A 25 3.92 -20.20 8.89
N GLU A 26 4.46 -19.66 7.81
CA GLU A 26 4.49 -20.31 6.49
C GLU A 26 5.92 -20.29 5.96
N ILE A 27 6.40 -21.36 5.32
CA ILE A 27 7.68 -21.39 4.62
C ILE A 27 7.45 -21.73 3.16
N ASP A 28 6.83 -22.88 2.89
CA ASP A 28 6.64 -23.38 1.54
C ASP A 28 5.85 -22.40 0.66
N ARG A 29 4.75 -21.84 1.18
CA ARG A 29 3.96 -20.84 0.43
C ARG A 29 4.71 -19.54 0.17
N ALA A 30 5.73 -19.21 0.97
CA ALA A 30 6.56 -18.04 0.77
C ALA A 30 7.67 -18.30 -0.25
N VAL A 31 8.29 -19.48 -0.23
CA VAL A 31 9.52 -19.78 -0.99
C VAL A 31 9.27 -20.59 -2.26
N ALA A 32 8.40 -21.61 -2.22
CA ALA A 32 8.23 -22.58 -3.31
C ALA A 32 7.92 -21.96 -4.69
N PRO A 33 7.19 -20.83 -4.82
CA PRO A 33 6.97 -20.17 -6.11
C PRO A 33 8.26 -19.83 -6.88
N PHE A 34 9.36 -19.57 -6.18
CA PHE A 34 10.61 -19.11 -6.77
C PHE A 34 11.45 -20.24 -7.39
N THR A 35 11.02 -21.48 -7.25
CA THR A 35 11.57 -22.60 -8.02
C THR A 35 11.17 -22.55 -9.51
N LYS A 36 10.10 -21.81 -9.83
CA LYS A 36 9.56 -21.68 -11.20
C LYS A 36 9.51 -20.23 -11.69
N ASN A 37 9.43 -19.27 -10.79
CA ASN A 37 9.28 -17.84 -11.10
C ASN A 37 10.55 -17.09 -10.70
N LYS A 38 11.04 -16.19 -11.56
CA LYS A 38 12.18 -15.33 -11.24
C LYS A 38 11.72 -14.19 -10.31
N ALA A 39 12.53 -13.88 -9.30
CA ALA A 39 12.46 -12.65 -8.54
C ALA A 39 13.87 -12.09 -8.37
N ASP A 40 14.01 -10.77 -8.38
CA ASP A 40 15.27 -10.10 -8.09
C ASP A 40 15.31 -9.66 -6.62
N ARG A 41 14.15 -9.23 -6.09
CA ARG A 41 14.00 -8.73 -4.72
C ARG A 41 12.70 -9.20 -4.06
N ALA A 42 12.73 -9.32 -2.73
CA ALA A 42 11.54 -9.62 -1.94
C ALA A 42 11.46 -8.76 -0.67
N TYR A 43 10.26 -8.28 -0.36
CA TYR A 43 9.90 -7.73 0.94
C TYR A 43 9.22 -8.80 1.78
N ILE A 44 9.75 -9.10 2.97
CA ILE A 44 9.07 -9.93 3.96
C ILE A 44 8.41 -9.02 4.98
N LEU A 45 7.08 -9.09 5.08
CA LEU A 45 6.31 -8.33 6.06
C LEU A 45 5.90 -9.27 7.19
N ALA A 46 6.34 -9.00 8.42
CA ALA A 46 5.91 -9.77 9.58
C ALA A 46 5.79 -8.90 10.85
N VAL A 47 5.27 -9.48 11.93
CA VAL A 47 5.13 -8.75 13.19
C VAL A 47 6.49 -8.22 13.69
N PRO A 48 6.55 -7.00 14.25
CA PRO A 48 7.79 -6.46 14.81
C PRO A 48 8.35 -7.34 15.92
N PRO A 49 9.69 -7.44 16.06
CA PRO A 49 10.31 -8.20 17.15
C PRO A 49 9.95 -7.69 18.56
N ASP A 50 9.63 -6.40 18.68
CA ASP A 50 9.25 -5.70 19.90
C ASP A 50 7.74 -5.51 20.06
N ALA A 51 6.93 -6.22 19.26
CA ALA A 51 5.49 -6.16 19.38
C ALA A 51 5.03 -6.62 20.77
N GLY A 52 4.05 -5.93 21.36
CA GLY A 52 3.41 -6.24 22.65
C GLY A 52 2.53 -7.50 22.60
N LEU A 53 3.04 -8.56 22.01
CA LEU A 53 2.38 -9.84 21.75
C LEU A 53 2.99 -10.94 22.63
N ASP A 54 2.37 -12.12 22.64
CA ASP A 54 2.91 -13.27 23.38
C ASP A 54 4.37 -13.56 22.94
N PRO A 55 5.34 -13.60 23.86
CA PRO A 55 6.75 -13.81 23.52
C PRO A 55 7.04 -15.12 22.78
N ARG A 56 6.25 -16.17 22.99
CA ARG A 56 6.36 -17.43 22.23
C ARG A 56 5.94 -17.23 20.79
N MET A 57 4.89 -16.46 20.55
CA MET A 57 4.44 -16.13 19.19
C MET A 57 5.48 -15.27 18.47
N VAL A 58 6.06 -14.27 19.13
CA VAL A 58 7.12 -13.44 18.56
C VAL A 58 8.36 -14.27 18.20
N ARG A 59 8.83 -15.14 19.11
CA ARG A 59 9.95 -16.05 18.82
C ARG A 59 9.64 -16.99 17.66
N LYS A 60 8.43 -17.54 17.61
CA LYS A 60 7.98 -18.40 16.52
C LYS A 60 7.96 -17.65 15.19
N GLN A 61 7.42 -16.43 15.15
CA GLN A 61 7.47 -15.62 13.93
C GLN A 61 8.90 -15.32 13.50
N HIS A 62 9.78 -14.96 14.44
CA HIS A 62 11.19 -14.68 14.14
C HIS A 62 11.90 -15.88 13.53
N TYR A 63 11.58 -17.10 14.00
CA TYR A 63 12.05 -18.34 13.39
C TYR A 63 11.63 -18.44 11.91
N PHE A 64 10.34 -18.25 11.61
CA PHE A 64 9.84 -18.31 10.23
C PHE A 64 10.43 -17.23 9.32
N VAL A 65 10.56 -15.99 9.81
CA VAL A 65 11.22 -14.90 9.08
C VAL A 65 12.66 -15.28 8.74
N GLY A 66 13.42 -15.83 9.71
CA GLY A 66 14.79 -16.28 9.48
C GLY A 66 14.88 -17.37 8.41
N ARG A 67 14.05 -18.42 8.53
CA ARG A 67 14.03 -19.55 7.58
C ARG A 67 13.66 -19.13 6.16
N VAL A 68 12.63 -18.28 6.01
CA VAL A 68 12.23 -17.79 4.69
C VAL A 68 13.28 -16.85 4.11
N THR A 69 13.89 -16.00 4.93
CA THR A 69 14.97 -15.09 4.48
C THR A 69 16.15 -15.87 3.95
N GLU A 70 16.64 -16.87 4.71
CA GLU A 70 17.73 -17.76 4.32
C GLU A 70 17.44 -18.44 2.97
N GLN A 71 16.29 -19.10 2.84
CA GLN A 71 15.96 -19.81 1.61
C GLN A 71 15.77 -18.91 0.39
N LEU A 72 15.23 -17.69 0.55
CA LEU A 72 15.13 -16.74 -0.55
C LEU A 72 16.52 -16.22 -0.96
N GLN A 73 17.41 -15.98 0.00
CA GLN A 73 18.78 -15.55 -0.27
C GLN A 73 19.60 -16.65 -0.97
N ASP A 74 19.41 -17.92 -0.61
CA ASP A 74 20.01 -19.07 -1.28
C ASP A 74 19.58 -19.19 -2.75
N LEU A 75 18.37 -18.69 -3.07
CA LEU A 75 17.86 -18.57 -4.44
C LEU A 75 18.36 -17.31 -5.18
N GLY A 76 19.23 -16.51 -4.54
CA GLY A 76 19.79 -15.28 -5.10
C GLY A 76 18.86 -14.07 -5.04
N ILE A 77 17.79 -14.12 -4.23
CA ILE A 77 16.81 -13.05 -4.10
C ILE A 77 17.24 -12.10 -2.98
N ALA A 78 17.35 -10.81 -3.26
CA ALA A 78 17.67 -9.81 -2.24
C ALA A 78 16.44 -9.55 -1.35
N VAL A 79 16.56 -9.87 -0.06
CA VAL A 79 15.45 -9.80 0.92
C VAL A 79 15.55 -8.54 1.78
N THR A 80 14.44 -7.83 1.92
CA THR A 80 14.26 -6.73 2.88
C THR A 80 13.16 -7.10 3.88
N PHE A 81 13.49 -7.10 5.17
CA PHE A 81 12.50 -7.27 6.23
C PHE A 81 11.78 -5.95 6.50
N VAL A 82 10.45 -6.00 6.60
CA VAL A 82 9.58 -4.85 6.89
C VAL A 82 8.72 -5.18 8.11
N PRO A 83 8.95 -4.55 9.27
CA PRO A 83 8.12 -4.76 10.44
C PRO A 83 6.74 -4.11 10.24
N VAL A 84 5.67 -4.88 10.42
CA VAL A 84 4.29 -4.44 10.21
C VAL A 84 3.39 -5.02 11.31
N ALA A 85 2.45 -4.24 11.84
CA ALA A 85 1.42 -4.77 12.73
C ALA A 85 0.47 -5.68 11.94
N MET A 86 0.85 -6.93 11.71
CA MET A 86 0.16 -7.86 10.78
C MET A 86 -1.30 -8.15 11.14
N PHE A 87 -1.70 -7.90 12.39
CA PHE A 87 -3.07 -8.05 12.87
C PHE A 87 -3.93 -6.79 12.69
N ASP A 88 -3.31 -5.65 12.39
CA ASP A 88 -3.97 -4.40 12.04
C ASP A 88 -4.10 -4.30 10.52
N ILE A 89 -5.35 -4.39 10.04
CA ILE A 89 -5.67 -4.34 8.62
C ILE A 89 -5.25 -3.01 8.00
N LEU A 90 -5.33 -1.89 8.74
CA LEU A 90 -5.01 -0.56 8.25
C LEU A 90 -3.49 -0.38 8.12
N ASP A 91 -2.73 -0.92 9.07
CA ASP A 91 -1.26 -0.86 8.99
C ASP A 91 -0.73 -1.71 7.83
N VAL A 92 -1.27 -2.91 7.63
CA VAL A 92 -0.95 -3.75 6.47
C VAL A 92 -1.32 -3.05 5.16
N LEU A 93 -2.53 -2.50 5.06
CA LEU A 93 -2.97 -1.74 3.88
C LEU A 93 -2.01 -0.59 3.59
N LYS A 94 -1.67 0.22 4.59
CA LYS A 94 -0.76 1.36 4.48
C LYS A 94 0.61 0.94 3.95
N VAL A 95 1.23 -0.05 4.58
CA VAL A 95 2.59 -0.48 4.23
C VAL A 95 2.63 -1.16 2.85
N VAL A 96 1.72 -2.08 2.57
CA VAL A 96 1.68 -2.77 1.27
C VAL A 96 1.40 -1.78 0.14
N SER A 97 0.45 -0.85 0.32
CA SER A 97 0.15 0.20 -0.65
C SER A 97 1.37 1.11 -0.91
N TYR A 98 2.08 1.48 0.15
CA TYR A 98 3.31 2.26 0.05
C TYR A 98 4.40 1.52 -0.75
N LEU A 99 4.64 0.23 -0.46
CA LEU A 99 5.65 -0.57 -1.16
C LEU A 99 5.29 -0.76 -2.64
N ILE A 100 4.04 -1.11 -2.95
CA ILE A 100 3.59 -1.28 -4.34
C ILE A 100 3.81 0.02 -5.12
N ARG A 101 3.35 1.15 -4.57
CA ARG A 101 3.44 2.45 -5.23
C ARG A 101 4.90 2.85 -5.46
N THR A 102 5.74 2.72 -4.44
CA THR A 102 7.16 3.08 -4.50
C THR A 102 7.89 2.29 -5.58
N GLU A 103 7.68 0.97 -5.63
CA GLU A 103 8.33 0.11 -6.63
C GLU A 103 7.79 0.36 -8.04
N LYS A 104 6.49 0.61 -8.19
CA LYS A 104 5.90 0.98 -9.49
C LYS A 104 6.39 2.33 -10.00
N GLU A 105 6.52 3.32 -9.13
CA GLU A 105 7.08 4.64 -9.45
C GLU A 105 8.57 4.52 -9.88
N ALA A 106 9.29 3.55 -9.33
CA ALA A 106 10.66 3.20 -9.74
C ALA A 106 10.72 2.36 -11.05
N GLY A 107 9.58 1.98 -11.62
CA GLY A 107 9.50 1.21 -12.87
C GLY A 107 9.52 -0.31 -12.72
N ASN A 108 9.45 -0.83 -11.49
CA ASN A 108 9.60 -2.27 -11.21
C ASN A 108 8.29 -3.07 -11.43
N ALA A 109 8.42 -4.38 -11.69
CA ALA A 109 7.30 -5.30 -11.67
C ALA A 109 7.00 -5.72 -10.22
N VAL A 110 5.75 -5.58 -9.78
CA VAL A 110 5.35 -5.89 -8.41
C VAL A 110 4.38 -7.06 -8.38
N TYR A 111 4.75 -8.09 -7.64
CA TYR A 111 3.94 -9.26 -7.34
C TYR A 111 3.66 -9.34 -5.85
N VAL A 112 2.47 -9.79 -5.49
CA VAL A 112 2.01 -9.78 -4.10
C VAL A 112 1.48 -11.16 -3.72
N ASN A 113 2.11 -11.79 -2.74
CA ASN A 113 1.66 -13.07 -2.20
C ASN A 113 0.52 -12.85 -1.20
N MET A 114 -0.63 -13.50 -1.40
CA MET A 114 -1.74 -13.45 -0.44
C MET A 114 -1.90 -14.72 0.41
N SER A 115 -1.05 -15.73 0.18
CA SER A 115 -1.22 -17.09 0.71
C SER A 115 -0.33 -17.43 1.91
N SER A 116 0.73 -16.65 2.15
CA SER A 116 1.73 -16.88 3.21
C SER A 116 1.41 -16.19 4.54
N CYS A 117 0.21 -15.65 4.71
CA CYS A 117 -0.20 -14.89 5.90
C CYS A 117 -1.60 -15.25 6.39
N GLY A 118 -1.95 -14.74 7.58
CA GLY A 118 -3.29 -14.90 8.15
C GLY A 118 -4.40 -14.28 7.30
N ARG A 119 -5.64 -14.75 7.53
CA ARG A 119 -6.82 -14.36 6.73
C ARG A 119 -7.06 -12.85 6.69
N LYS A 120 -6.94 -12.16 7.83
CA LYS A 120 -7.11 -10.68 7.91
C LYS A 120 -6.09 -9.95 7.04
N THR A 121 -4.83 -10.33 7.15
CA THR A 121 -3.73 -9.79 6.35
C THR A 121 -3.95 -10.07 4.86
N SER A 122 -4.39 -11.28 4.51
CA SER A 122 -4.69 -11.66 3.12
C SER A 122 -5.74 -10.76 2.48
N VAL A 123 -6.79 -10.37 3.24
CA VAL A 123 -7.79 -9.39 2.78
C VAL A 123 -7.17 -8.01 2.53
N ALA A 124 -6.39 -7.48 3.48
CA ALA A 124 -5.69 -6.20 3.30
C ALA A 124 -4.80 -6.19 2.05
N VAL A 125 -4.00 -7.23 1.90
CA VAL A 125 -3.04 -7.40 0.81
C VAL A 125 -3.76 -7.48 -0.53
N THR A 126 -4.88 -8.20 -0.59
CA THR A 126 -5.73 -8.30 -1.78
C THR A 126 -6.26 -6.92 -2.18
N LEU A 127 -6.81 -6.17 -1.23
CA LEU A 127 -7.34 -4.82 -1.48
C LEU A 127 -6.24 -3.87 -1.96
N ALA A 128 -5.09 -3.85 -1.29
CA ALA A 128 -3.96 -3.00 -1.69
C ALA A 128 -3.45 -3.35 -3.09
N ALA A 129 -3.31 -4.64 -3.39
CA ALA A 129 -2.88 -5.10 -4.72
C ALA A 129 -3.89 -4.70 -5.81
N MET A 130 -5.19 -4.85 -5.57
CA MET A 130 -6.22 -4.47 -6.55
C MET A 130 -6.30 -2.95 -6.75
N VAL A 131 -6.28 -2.16 -5.68
CA VAL A 131 -6.27 -0.68 -5.73
C VAL A 131 -5.09 -0.16 -6.55
N HIS A 132 -3.92 -0.77 -6.36
CA HIS A 132 -2.69 -0.35 -7.03
C HIS A 132 -2.40 -1.16 -8.29
N GLU A 133 -3.32 -2.01 -8.76
CA GLU A 133 -3.16 -2.85 -9.96
C GLU A 133 -1.86 -3.68 -9.96
N ALA A 134 -1.44 -4.18 -8.80
CA ALA A 134 -0.31 -5.10 -8.67
C ALA A 134 -0.73 -6.55 -8.91
N MET A 135 0.20 -7.38 -9.36
CA MET A 135 -0.07 -8.79 -9.66
C MET A 135 -0.24 -9.59 -8.36
N LEU A 136 -1.49 -9.89 -8.01
CA LEU A 136 -1.83 -10.69 -6.84
C LEU A 136 -1.76 -12.19 -7.16
N TYR A 137 -1.13 -12.98 -6.30
CA TYR A 137 -1.07 -14.42 -6.48
C TYR A 137 -1.26 -15.22 -5.19
N TYR A 138 -1.83 -16.42 -5.33
CA TYR A 138 -2.04 -17.39 -4.27
C TYR A 138 -1.27 -18.68 -4.56
N VAL A 139 -0.65 -19.26 -3.52
CA VAL A 139 0.06 -20.54 -3.60
C VAL A 139 -0.79 -21.62 -2.94
N SER A 140 -1.21 -22.62 -3.71
CA SER A 140 -2.01 -23.73 -3.17
C SER A 140 -1.13 -24.71 -2.39
N ALA A 141 -1.60 -25.10 -1.21
CA ALA A 141 -1.02 -26.22 -0.46
C ALA A 141 -1.48 -27.56 -1.06
N ASP A 142 -0.66 -28.59 -0.91
CA ASP A 142 -1.08 -29.99 -1.14
C ASP A 142 -1.72 -30.58 0.11
N ARG A 143 -1.20 -30.21 1.28
CA ARG A 143 -1.75 -30.59 2.59
C ARG A 143 -1.27 -29.61 3.66
N TYR A 144 -1.76 -29.81 4.89
CA TYR A 144 -1.29 -29.09 6.06
C TYR A 144 -0.35 -29.95 6.89
N ALA A 145 0.53 -29.30 7.65
CA ALA A 145 1.39 -29.97 8.62
C ALA A 145 0.53 -30.62 9.72
N THR A 146 0.81 -31.88 10.02
CA THR A 146 0.07 -32.66 11.03
C THR A 146 0.98 -33.46 11.94
N ALA A 147 2.21 -33.75 11.52
CA ALA A 147 3.19 -34.48 12.32
C ALA A 147 4.19 -33.53 13.01
N ASP A 148 4.78 -34.03 14.09
CA ASP A 148 5.79 -33.29 14.85
C ASP A 148 6.99 -32.92 13.97
N GLY A 149 7.38 -31.64 14.00
CA GLY A 149 8.50 -31.12 13.23
C GLY A 149 8.15 -30.63 11.81
N GLU A 150 7.04 -31.08 11.20
CA GLU A 150 6.65 -30.65 9.85
C GLU A 150 6.42 -29.13 9.77
N GLU A 151 5.82 -28.54 10.82
CA GLU A 151 5.57 -27.10 10.86
C GLU A 151 6.88 -26.30 10.87
N CYS A 152 7.94 -26.82 11.52
CA CYS A 152 9.24 -26.16 11.53
C CYS A 152 9.92 -26.22 10.15
N GLU A 153 9.73 -27.32 9.42
CA GLU A 153 10.34 -27.52 8.11
C GLU A 153 9.62 -26.76 7.00
N HIS A 154 8.29 -26.79 6.99
CA HIS A 154 7.46 -26.31 5.88
C HIS A 154 6.57 -25.10 6.22
N GLY A 155 6.36 -24.84 7.52
CA GLY A 155 5.25 -24.03 7.99
C GLY A 155 3.93 -24.79 8.04
N LEU A 156 2.83 -24.07 8.21
CA LEU A 156 1.50 -24.65 8.34
C LEU A 156 1.04 -25.37 7.07
N SER A 157 1.44 -24.87 5.91
CA SER A 157 1.04 -25.39 4.61
C SER A 157 2.20 -26.03 3.88
N ILE A 158 2.02 -27.27 3.40
CA ILE A 158 3.07 -28.01 2.68
C ILE A 158 2.79 -27.96 1.18
N VAL A 159 3.79 -27.54 0.40
CA VAL A 159 3.73 -27.42 -1.07
C VAL A 159 4.73 -28.39 -1.69
N LYS A 160 4.22 -29.54 -2.15
CA LYS A 160 5.01 -30.53 -2.91
C LYS A 160 4.99 -30.20 -4.41
N THR A 161 3.84 -29.75 -4.91
CA THR A 161 3.64 -29.34 -6.29
C THR A 161 3.34 -27.86 -6.35
N VAL A 162 4.28 -27.08 -6.89
CA VAL A 162 4.11 -25.62 -7.00
C VAL A 162 2.98 -25.29 -7.97
N ARG A 163 1.85 -24.83 -7.40
CA ARG A 163 0.66 -24.31 -8.07
C ARG A 163 0.43 -22.87 -7.63
N THR A 164 0.67 -21.92 -8.54
CA THR A 164 0.42 -20.49 -8.32
C THR A 164 -0.75 -20.03 -9.17
N GLU A 165 -1.75 -19.44 -8.52
CA GLU A 165 -2.90 -18.83 -9.18
C GLU A 165 -2.75 -17.31 -9.12
N VAL A 166 -2.79 -16.66 -10.28
CA VAL A 166 -2.78 -15.20 -10.39
C VAL A 166 -4.22 -14.71 -10.50
N PHE A 167 -4.59 -13.77 -9.63
CA PHE A 167 -5.95 -13.25 -9.58
C PHE A 167 -6.11 -12.13 -10.60
N GLN A 168 -7.22 -12.17 -11.34
CA GLN A 168 -7.64 -11.03 -12.15
C GLN A 168 -8.05 -9.89 -11.21
N PRO A 169 -7.48 -8.68 -11.34
CA PRO A 169 -7.83 -7.58 -10.46
C PRO A 169 -9.26 -7.11 -10.77
N PHE A 170 -10.07 -6.96 -9.72
CA PHE A 170 -11.32 -6.21 -9.82
C PHE A 170 -11.00 -4.73 -9.61
N ARG A 171 -11.55 -3.87 -10.48
CA ARG A 171 -11.33 -2.44 -10.38
C ARG A 171 -12.05 -1.89 -9.15
N ILE A 172 -11.27 -1.37 -8.21
CA ILE A 172 -11.79 -0.65 -7.04
C ILE A 172 -11.86 0.83 -7.42
N MET A 173 -13.06 1.42 -7.31
CA MET A 173 -13.22 2.86 -7.52
C MET A 173 -12.62 3.60 -6.34
N MET A 174 -11.51 4.30 -6.60
CA MET A 174 -10.85 5.12 -5.60
C MET A 174 -11.53 6.49 -5.47
N PRO A 175 -11.48 7.12 -4.28
CA PRO A 175 -11.86 8.51 -4.13
C PRO A 175 -11.08 9.41 -5.09
N ARG A 176 -11.68 10.53 -5.47
CA ARG A 176 -11.00 11.50 -6.34
C ARG A 176 -9.72 12.02 -5.68
N PRO A 177 -8.61 12.16 -6.40
CA PRO A 177 -7.36 12.69 -5.83
C PRO A 177 -7.54 14.03 -5.12
N GLU A 178 -8.43 14.88 -5.63
CA GLU A 178 -8.77 16.18 -5.03
C GLU A 178 -9.41 16.02 -3.65
N ASN A 179 -10.31 15.04 -3.47
CA ASN A 179 -11.00 14.77 -2.22
C ASN A 179 -10.01 14.25 -1.17
N VAL A 180 -9.10 13.36 -1.59
CA VAL A 180 -8.02 12.87 -0.72
C VAL A 180 -7.10 14.01 -0.30
N ARG A 181 -6.68 14.87 -1.23
CA ARG A 181 -5.84 16.03 -0.92
C ARG A 181 -6.53 16.99 0.06
N LEU A 182 -7.82 17.26 -0.14
CA LEU A 182 -8.60 18.09 0.78
C LEU A 182 -8.67 17.44 2.18
N LEU A 183 -8.98 16.15 2.26
CA LEU A 183 -9.05 15.43 3.54
C LEU A 183 -7.73 15.49 4.31
N VAL A 184 -6.59 15.33 3.61
CA VAL A 184 -5.26 15.45 4.20
C VAL A 184 -5.02 16.85 4.75
N GLU A 185 -5.37 17.91 4.01
CA GLU A 185 -5.18 19.29 4.49
C GLU A 185 -6.12 19.62 5.66
N LEU A 186 -7.38 19.16 5.62
CA LEU A 186 -8.31 19.30 6.75
C LEU A 186 -7.81 18.59 8.00
N PHE A 187 -7.26 17.38 7.85
CA PHE A 187 -6.65 16.65 8.95
C PHE A 187 -5.45 17.40 9.53
N ARG A 188 -4.59 17.97 8.68
CA ARG A 188 -3.40 18.74 9.09
C ARG A 188 -3.78 19.97 9.93
N ARG A 189 -4.86 20.68 9.56
CA ARG A 189 -5.31 21.89 10.25
C ARG A 189 -6.35 21.63 11.34
N LYS A 190 -6.67 20.37 11.64
CA LYS A 190 -7.71 20.02 12.62
C LYS A 190 -7.45 20.66 14.00
N GLU A 191 -6.21 20.60 14.46
CA GLU A 191 -5.79 21.18 15.75
C GLU A 191 -5.63 22.71 15.69
N GLU A 192 -5.59 23.31 14.50
CA GLU A 192 -5.50 24.76 14.26
C GLU A 192 -6.88 25.43 14.16
N GLY A 193 -7.97 24.70 14.40
CA GLY A 193 -9.35 25.18 14.27
C GLY A 193 -10.02 24.85 12.93
N GLY A 194 -9.39 24.03 12.10
CA GLY A 194 -9.92 23.59 10.81
C GLY A 194 -9.68 24.60 9.68
N MET A 195 -10.52 24.54 8.64
CA MET A 195 -10.48 25.46 7.51
C MET A 195 -11.82 26.17 7.34
N THR A 196 -11.77 27.47 7.13
CA THR A 196 -12.93 28.25 6.69
C THR A 196 -13.31 27.89 5.24
N SER A 197 -14.55 28.18 4.85
CA SER A 197 -14.97 27.96 3.46
C SER A 197 -14.15 28.79 2.44
N GLU A 198 -13.56 29.91 2.87
CA GLU A 198 -12.69 30.72 2.04
C GLU A 198 -11.35 30.02 1.81
N GLU A 199 -10.72 29.52 2.88
CA GLU A 199 -9.45 28.78 2.79
C GLU A 199 -9.59 27.49 1.96
N ILE A 200 -10.74 26.82 2.01
CA ILE A 200 -10.98 25.64 1.15
C ILE A 200 -11.06 26.05 -0.33
N ILE A 201 -11.68 27.18 -0.64
CA ILE A 201 -11.72 27.70 -2.02
C ILE A 201 -10.30 28.07 -2.49
N GLU A 202 -9.52 28.74 -1.63
CA GLU A 202 -8.13 29.10 -1.91
C GLU A 202 -7.23 27.87 -2.06
N PHE A 203 -7.42 26.83 -1.25
CA PHE A 203 -6.73 25.54 -1.37
C PHE A 203 -6.95 24.92 -2.76
N PHE A 204 -8.20 24.83 -3.21
CA PHE A 204 -8.49 24.29 -4.54
C PHE A 204 -7.98 25.17 -5.68
N HIS A 205 -7.97 26.49 -5.50
CA HIS A 205 -7.36 27.42 -6.46
C HIS A 205 -5.84 27.19 -6.55
N GLY A 206 -5.15 27.14 -5.42
CA GLY A 206 -3.70 26.89 -5.35
C GLY A 206 -3.30 25.52 -5.88
N ALA A 207 -4.17 24.51 -5.74
CA ALA A 207 -3.99 23.19 -6.31
C ALA A 207 -4.33 23.09 -7.82
N ASN A 208 -4.74 24.19 -8.46
CA ASN A 208 -5.21 24.23 -9.85
C ASN A 208 -6.36 23.22 -10.12
N THR A 209 -7.24 23.02 -9.15
CA THR A 209 -8.38 22.11 -9.29
C THR A 209 -9.37 22.66 -10.31
N HIS A 210 -9.86 21.81 -11.20
CA HIS A 210 -10.82 22.20 -12.22
C HIS A 210 -12.07 22.85 -11.63
N GLY A 211 -12.42 24.02 -12.16
CA GLY A 211 -13.52 24.84 -11.66
C GLY A 211 -13.15 25.83 -10.54
N TYR A 212 -11.89 25.89 -10.12
CA TYR A 212 -11.37 26.85 -9.15
C TYR A 212 -10.32 27.79 -9.76
N GLU A 213 -10.20 27.84 -11.08
CA GLU A 213 -9.16 28.59 -11.79
C GLU A 213 -9.25 30.11 -11.56
N ARG A 214 -10.45 30.63 -11.26
CA ARG A 214 -10.66 32.05 -10.97
C ARG A 214 -11.40 32.24 -9.66
N LEU A 215 -10.76 32.93 -8.72
CA LEU A 215 -11.38 33.34 -7.46
C LEU A 215 -12.46 34.39 -7.68
N HIS A 216 -13.38 34.49 -6.71
CA HIS A 216 -14.42 35.51 -6.72
C HIS A 216 -13.86 36.90 -6.40
N THR A 217 -12.74 36.99 -5.66
CA THR A 217 -12.04 38.24 -5.32
C THR A 217 -11.51 38.98 -6.55
N ALA A 218 -11.31 38.27 -7.68
CA ALA A 218 -10.95 38.89 -8.96
C ALA A 218 -12.09 39.70 -9.60
N GLU A 219 -13.34 39.51 -9.16
CA GLU A 219 -14.48 40.27 -9.68
C GLU A 219 -14.53 41.66 -9.03
N ARG A 220 -14.56 42.71 -9.87
CA ARG A 220 -14.68 44.11 -9.41
C ARG A 220 -16.10 44.45 -8.98
N ASP A 221 -17.10 43.92 -9.69
CA ASP A 221 -18.51 44.12 -9.37
C ASP A 221 -18.92 43.27 -8.14
N GLY A 222 -19.53 43.92 -7.15
CA GLY A 222 -19.92 43.27 -5.90
C GLY A 222 -20.96 42.16 -6.08
N TYR A 223 -21.89 42.33 -7.02
CA TYR A 223 -22.90 41.32 -7.32
C TYR A 223 -22.28 40.09 -8.00
N GLN A 224 -21.43 40.28 -9.02
CA GLN A 224 -20.71 39.17 -9.67
C GLN A 224 -19.78 38.45 -8.69
N ARG A 225 -19.09 39.19 -7.81
CA ARG A 225 -18.27 38.63 -6.73
C ARG A 225 -19.09 37.69 -5.84
N ALA A 226 -20.23 38.16 -5.33
CA ALA A 226 -21.11 37.36 -4.47
C ALA A 226 -21.68 36.13 -5.21
N LYS A 227 -22.12 36.31 -6.46
CA LYS A 227 -22.64 35.22 -7.31
C LYS A 227 -21.59 34.13 -7.52
N LYS A 228 -20.35 34.52 -7.82
CA LYS A 228 -19.23 33.60 -8.04
C LYS A 228 -18.80 32.89 -6.76
N LYS A 229 -18.73 33.60 -5.63
CA LYS A 229 -18.49 32.99 -4.31
C LYS A 229 -19.53 31.90 -4.02
N ARG A 230 -20.82 32.20 -4.24
CA ARG A 230 -21.91 31.23 -4.04
C ARG A 230 -21.77 30.00 -4.95
N ALA A 231 -21.36 30.18 -6.20
CA ALA A 231 -21.13 29.09 -7.13
C ALA A 231 -19.97 28.17 -6.67
N LEU A 232 -18.86 28.76 -6.20
CA LEU A 232 -17.72 28.02 -5.67
C LEU A 232 -18.09 27.26 -4.39
N LEU A 233 -18.82 27.88 -3.46
CA LEU A 233 -19.31 27.22 -2.24
C LEU A 233 -20.21 26.02 -2.56
N ASN A 234 -21.18 26.18 -3.47
CA ASN A 234 -22.04 25.08 -3.89
C ASN A 234 -21.26 23.92 -4.51
N ARG A 235 -20.21 24.23 -5.28
CA ARG A 235 -19.31 23.22 -5.85
C ARG A 235 -18.51 22.52 -4.76
N THR A 236 -17.93 23.27 -3.81
CA THR A 236 -17.17 22.72 -2.67
C THR A 236 -18.05 21.77 -1.86
N ASN A 237 -19.24 22.21 -1.48
CA ASN A 237 -20.15 21.42 -0.66
C ASN A 237 -20.59 20.14 -1.38
N ARG A 238 -21.10 20.25 -2.61
CA ARG A 238 -21.65 19.09 -3.33
C ARG A 238 -20.60 18.15 -3.90
N GLY A 239 -19.46 18.69 -4.32
CA GLY A 239 -18.44 17.95 -5.06
C GLY A 239 -17.37 17.31 -4.18
N TYR A 240 -17.15 17.85 -2.98
CA TYR A 240 -16.01 17.48 -2.13
C TYR A 240 -16.43 17.20 -0.69
N LEU A 241 -17.08 18.15 -0.01
CA LEU A 241 -17.39 18.01 1.42
C LEU A 241 -18.50 16.98 1.69
N LYS A 242 -19.53 16.92 0.84
CA LYS A 242 -20.67 16.00 1.04
C LYS A 242 -20.23 14.55 1.20
N GLU A 243 -19.30 14.07 0.38
CA GLU A 243 -18.79 12.70 0.50
C GLU A 243 -18.04 12.50 1.82
N LEU A 244 -17.24 13.47 2.24
CA LEU A 244 -16.50 13.41 3.50
C LEU A 244 -17.45 13.42 4.72
N GLU A 245 -18.50 14.24 4.68
CA GLU A 245 -19.56 14.30 5.71
C GLU A 245 -20.33 12.98 5.78
N GLU A 246 -20.76 12.42 4.64
CA GLU A 246 -21.50 11.14 4.58
C GLU A 246 -20.69 9.96 5.11
N GLN A 247 -19.35 10.01 5.00
CA GLN A 247 -18.43 9.01 5.54
C GLN A 247 -17.99 9.30 6.98
N GLY A 248 -18.41 10.42 7.58
CA GLY A 248 -18.08 10.80 8.95
C GLY A 248 -16.64 11.28 9.16
N TYR A 249 -15.99 11.79 8.10
CA TYR A 249 -14.62 12.33 8.19
C TYR A 249 -14.57 13.79 8.66
N VAL A 250 -15.64 14.56 8.43
CA VAL A 250 -15.77 15.98 8.79
C VAL A 250 -17.14 16.25 9.37
#